data_AF-A0A8D0HSI5-F1
#
_entry.id   AF-A0A8D0HSI5-F1
#
_cell.length_a   1.000
_cell.length_b   1.000
_cell.length_c   1.000
_cell.angle_alpha   90.00
_cell.angle_beta   90.00
_cell.angle_gamma   90.00
#
_symmetry.space_group_name_H-M   'P 1'
#
loop_
_entity.id
_entity.type
_entity.pdbx_description
1 polymer ?
#
loop_
_entity_poly.entity_id
_entity_poly.type
_entity_poly.pdbx_seq_one_letter_code
_entity_poly.pdbx_strand_id
1 'polypeptide(L)'
;MWQSAAVLCLLAALSHARSVPYFPPLSPDLVNYINKLNTTWQAGHNFQHADLSYVKKLCGTFLHGPKLPVRSEFAGDMVLPDSFDSLQQWPNCPTINEIRDQGSCGSCWAFGAVEAISDRVCVHTNGKMNVEVSAEDLLSCCGFECGMGCNGGYPSGAWRYWTEKGLVSGGLYDSHVGCRPYSIAPCEHHVNGSRPSCTGEGGETPKCDKQCEAGYSPSYQADKHYGATSYGVPRSEKEIMAEIYKNGPVEGAFAVYEDFLQYKSGVYQHVSGEEVGGHAIRILGWGVEKGTPYWLAANSWNTDWGDNGFFKILRGQDHCGIESEIVAGIPKTDLYWKRI
;
A
#
# COMPACT_ATOMS: atom_id res chain seq x y z
N MET A 1 40.86 -46.15 -48.35
CA MET A 1 39.63 -46.27 -47.53
C MET A 1 39.99 -45.80 -46.13
N TRP A 2 40.08 -44.50 -45.83
CA TRP A 2 38.98 -43.61 -45.42
C TRP A 2 37.98 -44.29 -44.47
N GLN A 3 38.22 -44.22 -43.16
CA GLN A 3 37.16 -44.17 -42.18
C GLN A 3 37.52 -43.14 -41.10
N SER A 4 36.66 -42.14 -41.01
CA SER A 4 36.76 -40.92 -40.23
C SER A 4 36.48 -41.21 -38.75
N ALA A 5 37.42 -40.87 -37.86
CA ALA A 5 37.14 -40.77 -36.44
C ALA A 5 36.52 -39.39 -36.15
N ALA A 6 35.20 -39.36 -35.98
CA ALA A 6 34.50 -38.17 -35.51
C ALA A 6 34.76 -38.01 -34.01
N VAL A 7 35.51 -36.97 -33.64
CA VAL A 7 35.66 -36.53 -32.25
C VAL A 7 34.40 -35.76 -31.87
N LEU A 8 33.50 -36.37 -31.12
CA LEU A 8 32.41 -35.66 -30.44
C LEU A 8 32.98 -34.95 -29.20
N CYS A 9 33.27 -33.65 -29.31
CA CYS A 9 33.43 -32.78 -28.15
C CYS A 9 32.04 -32.45 -27.60
N LEU A 10 31.58 -33.23 -26.62
CA LEU A 10 30.43 -32.87 -25.77
C LEU A 10 30.87 -31.76 -24.80
N LEU A 11 30.61 -30.50 -25.15
CA LEU A 11 30.65 -29.39 -24.21
C LEU A 11 29.41 -29.48 -23.32
N ALA A 12 29.55 -30.13 -22.16
CA ALA A 12 28.57 -30.03 -21.08
C ALA A 12 28.67 -28.63 -20.44
N ALA A 13 27.81 -27.70 -20.88
CA ALA A 13 27.56 -26.48 -20.14
C ALA A 13 26.79 -26.84 -18.86
N LEU A 14 27.50 -27.00 -17.74
CA LEU A 14 26.88 -27.09 -16.42
C LEU A 14 26.28 -25.73 -16.06
N SER A 15 25.00 -25.53 -16.37
CA SER A 15 24.21 -24.47 -15.75
C SER A 15 24.13 -24.76 -14.25
N HIS A 16 24.97 -24.08 -13.47
CA HIS A 16 24.78 -24.02 -12.02
C HIS A 16 23.57 -23.13 -11.74
N ALA A 17 22.37 -23.69 -11.85
CA ALA A 17 21.21 -23.13 -11.16
C ALA A 17 21.53 -23.25 -9.67
N ARG A 18 22.07 -22.18 -9.07
CA ARG A 18 22.19 -22.10 -7.61
C ARG A 18 20.76 -22.08 -7.07
N SER A 19 20.32 -23.19 -6.48
CA SER A 19 19.06 -23.23 -5.75
C SER A 19 19.16 -22.22 -4.61
N VAL A 20 18.27 -21.24 -4.59
CA VAL A 20 18.12 -20.36 -3.43
C VAL A 20 17.75 -21.25 -2.24
N PRO A 21 18.51 -21.23 -1.13
CA PRO A 21 18.20 -22.05 0.03
C PRO A 21 16.86 -21.61 0.63
N TYR A 22 15.97 -22.58 0.88
CA TYR A 22 14.70 -22.33 1.56
C TYR A 22 14.95 -22.09 3.05
N PHE A 23 14.38 -21.01 3.57
CA PHE A 23 14.34 -20.72 5.00
C PHE A 23 12.89 -20.61 5.44
N PRO A 24 12.51 -21.15 6.62
CA PRO A 24 11.17 -20.95 7.13
C PRO A 24 10.81 -19.45 7.20
N PRO A 25 9.60 -19.05 6.80
CA PRO A 25 9.16 -17.67 6.87
C PRO A 25 9.25 -17.14 8.30
N LEU A 26 9.52 -15.84 8.44
CA LEU A 26 9.66 -15.17 9.74
C LEU A 26 10.81 -15.69 10.64
N SER A 27 11.63 -16.64 10.16
CA SER A 27 12.70 -17.24 10.96
C SER A 27 13.91 -16.32 11.13
N PRO A 28 14.68 -16.48 12.22
CA PRO A 28 15.98 -15.83 12.37
C PRO A 28 16.96 -16.18 11.26
N ASP A 29 16.87 -17.38 10.69
CA ASP A 29 17.75 -17.83 9.61
C ASP A 29 17.52 -17.06 8.31
N LEU A 30 16.26 -16.77 7.97
CA LEU A 30 15.93 -15.90 6.82
C LEU A 30 16.50 -14.49 7.01
N VAL A 31 16.35 -13.90 8.21
CA VAL A 31 16.92 -12.59 8.54
C VAL A 31 18.44 -12.59 8.39
N ASN A 32 19.10 -13.59 8.96
CA ASN A 32 20.55 -13.75 8.88
C ASN A 32 21.03 -13.96 7.45
N TYR A 33 20.27 -14.70 6.64
CA TYR A 33 20.57 -14.90 5.23
C TYR A 33 20.49 -13.59 4.45
N ILE A 34 19.41 -12.83 4.58
CA ILE A 34 19.23 -11.55 3.89
C ILE A 34 20.35 -10.57 4.26
N ASN A 35 20.65 -10.44 5.56
CA ASN A 35 21.70 -9.51 6.02
C ASN A 35 23.12 -9.94 5.56
N LYS A 36 23.35 -11.22 5.28
CA LYS A 36 24.62 -11.71 4.70
C LYS A 36 24.76 -11.42 3.21
N LEU A 37 23.65 -11.23 2.48
CA LEU A 37 23.68 -10.87 1.06
C LEU A 37 24.17 -9.44 0.82
N ASN A 38 24.18 -8.60 1.87
CA ASN A 38 24.60 -7.19 1.80
C ASN A 38 23.85 -6.42 0.69
N THR A 39 22.53 -6.57 0.68
CA THR A 39 21.62 -5.90 -0.26
C THR A 39 21.44 -4.42 0.11
N THR A 40 20.53 -3.74 -0.57
CA THR A 40 20.18 -2.33 -0.32
C THR A 40 19.31 -2.12 0.92
N TRP A 41 18.96 -3.17 1.66
CA TRP A 41 18.08 -3.10 2.82
C TRP A 41 18.53 -4.04 3.94
N GLN A 42 18.05 -3.79 5.15
CA GLN A 42 18.33 -4.62 6.32
C GLN A 42 17.06 -5.32 6.78
N ALA A 43 17.19 -6.62 7.02
CA ALA A 43 16.15 -7.44 7.59
C ALA A 43 16.25 -7.47 9.13
N GLY A 44 15.10 -7.58 9.78
CA GLY A 44 14.97 -7.84 11.21
C GLY A 44 13.58 -8.38 11.51
N HIS A 45 13.39 -8.92 12.71
CA HIS A 45 12.10 -9.46 13.08
C HIS A 45 11.07 -8.33 13.18
N ASN A 46 10.13 -8.31 12.24
CA ASN A 46 8.88 -7.60 12.47
C ASN A 46 7.87 -8.51 13.11
N PHE A 47 7.71 -9.77 12.76
CA PHE A 47 6.64 -10.61 13.33
C PHE A 47 7.20 -11.60 14.35
N GLN A 48 6.90 -11.42 15.63
CA GLN A 48 7.26 -12.37 16.69
C GLN A 48 6.02 -13.19 17.07
N HIS A 49 6.12 -14.53 16.96
CA HIS A 49 5.04 -15.47 17.31
C HIS A 49 3.75 -15.39 16.44
N ALA A 50 3.81 -14.73 15.28
CA ALA A 50 2.71 -14.73 14.32
C ALA A 50 2.71 -15.99 13.45
N ASP A 51 1.53 -16.50 13.12
CA ASP A 51 1.35 -17.58 12.15
C ASP A 51 1.41 -17.02 10.71
N LEU A 52 2.01 -17.75 9.76
CA LEU A 52 2.06 -17.26 8.37
C LEU A 52 0.66 -17.09 7.75
N SER A 53 -0.31 -17.91 8.15
CA SER A 53 -1.71 -17.76 7.72
C SER A 53 -2.32 -16.44 8.20
N TYR A 54 -1.88 -15.93 9.35
CA TYR A 54 -2.24 -14.60 9.83
C TYR A 54 -1.69 -13.53 8.90
N VAL A 55 -0.39 -13.60 8.60
CA VAL A 55 0.27 -12.60 7.75
C VAL A 55 -0.30 -12.60 6.32
N LYS A 56 -0.68 -13.77 5.81
CA LYS A 56 -1.40 -13.87 4.52
C LYS A 56 -2.71 -13.10 4.52
N LYS A 57 -3.44 -13.05 5.64
CA LYS A 57 -4.66 -12.22 5.73
C LYS A 57 -4.38 -10.72 5.67
N LEU A 58 -3.18 -10.28 6.08
CA LEU A 58 -2.80 -8.87 5.96
C LEU A 58 -2.63 -8.46 4.49
N CYS A 59 -2.24 -9.39 3.62
CA CYS A 59 -2.13 -9.22 2.17
C CYS A 59 -3.51 -9.35 1.49
N GLY A 60 -4.36 -8.35 1.74
CA GLY A 60 -5.76 -8.34 1.33
C GLY A 60 -6.05 -7.72 -0.04
N THR A 61 -5.12 -7.72 -1.00
CA THR A 61 -5.38 -7.12 -2.33
C THR A 61 -5.37 -8.18 -3.41
N PHE A 62 -6.43 -8.20 -4.22
CA PHE A 62 -6.46 -8.98 -5.45
C PHE A 62 -5.77 -8.21 -6.57
N LEU A 63 -4.52 -8.61 -6.86
CA LEU A 63 -3.79 -8.08 -8.00
C LEU A 63 -4.48 -8.48 -9.32
N HIS A 64 -4.26 -7.67 -10.34
CA HIS A 64 -4.75 -7.83 -11.70
C HIS A 64 -6.28 -7.79 -11.81
N GLY A 65 -6.91 -7.06 -10.88
CA GLY A 65 -8.34 -6.81 -10.86
C GLY A 65 -8.83 -5.85 -11.95
N PRO A 66 -10.08 -5.38 -11.84
CA PRO A 66 -10.64 -4.39 -12.75
C PRO A 66 -9.75 -3.15 -12.83
N LYS A 67 -9.61 -2.56 -14.02
CA LYS A 67 -8.85 -1.32 -14.21
C LYS A 67 -9.79 -0.13 -14.37
N LEU A 68 -9.37 1.02 -13.82
CA LEU A 68 -10.00 2.30 -14.10
C LEU A 68 -9.50 2.85 -15.45
N PRO A 69 -10.22 3.81 -16.07
CA PRO A 69 -9.69 4.57 -17.19
C PRO A 69 -8.33 5.18 -16.83
N VAL A 70 -7.36 5.06 -17.73
CA VAL A 70 -5.99 5.50 -17.47
C VAL A 70 -5.84 6.98 -17.84
N ARG A 71 -5.23 7.76 -16.95
CA ARG A 71 -4.82 9.14 -17.22
C ARG A 71 -3.43 9.14 -17.87
N SER A 72 -3.39 9.11 -19.19
CA SER A 72 -2.14 9.11 -19.96
C SER A 72 -1.58 10.51 -20.22
N GLU A 73 -0.28 10.59 -20.49
CA GLU A 73 0.44 11.80 -20.93
C GLU A 73 0.30 12.99 -19.97
N PHE A 74 0.16 12.72 -18.67
CA PHE A 74 0.01 13.77 -17.67
C PHE A 74 1.33 14.46 -17.36
N ALA A 75 2.43 13.69 -17.35
CA ALA A 75 3.75 14.22 -17.04
C ALA A 75 4.24 15.24 -18.08
N GLY A 76 3.96 15.04 -19.37
CA GLY A 76 4.45 15.90 -20.45
C GLY A 76 5.94 16.26 -20.29
N ASP A 77 6.23 17.57 -20.37
CA ASP A 77 7.58 18.14 -20.21
C ASP A 77 7.94 18.53 -18.78
N MET A 78 7.20 18.05 -17.76
CA MET A 78 7.52 18.37 -16.37
C MET A 78 8.93 17.95 -16.01
N VAL A 79 9.67 18.88 -15.40
CA VAL A 79 10.97 18.65 -14.76
C VAL A 79 10.69 18.31 -13.30
N LEU A 80 10.90 17.05 -12.94
CA LEU A 80 10.63 16.54 -11.60
C LEU A 80 11.93 16.48 -10.79
N PRO A 81 11.89 16.73 -9.47
CA PRO A 81 13.10 16.67 -8.63
C PRO A 81 13.60 15.22 -8.48
N ASP A 82 14.89 15.07 -8.20
CA ASP A 82 15.53 13.76 -7.94
C ASP A 82 14.96 13.06 -6.68
N SER A 83 14.45 13.85 -5.74
CA SER A 83 13.77 13.39 -4.53
C SER A 83 12.54 14.25 -4.23
N PHE A 84 11.49 13.62 -3.74
CA PHE A 84 10.26 14.28 -3.33
C PHE A 84 9.65 13.54 -2.15
N ASP A 85 9.13 14.31 -1.20
CA ASP A 85 8.48 13.82 0.00
C ASP A 85 7.21 14.65 0.23
N SER A 86 6.05 14.00 0.14
CA SER A 86 4.76 14.66 0.32
C SER A 86 4.62 15.29 1.72
N LEU A 87 5.26 14.74 2.75
CA LEU A 87 5.23 15.29 4.11
C LEU A 87 5.86 16.69 4.15
N GLN A 88 6.96 16.86 3.40
CA GLN A 88 7.69 18.12 3.32
C GLN A 88 6.99 19.11 2.38
N GLN A 89 6.39 18.61 1.29
CA GLN A 89 5.70 19.45 0.32
C GLN A 89 4.40 20.05 0.87
N TRP A 90 3.66 19.29 1.68
CA TRP A 90 2.37 19.71 2.24
C TRP A 90 2.34 19.56 3.76
N PRO A 91 3.13 20.36 4.50
CA PRO A 91 3.24 20.25 5.96
C PRO A 91 1.94 20.60 6.71
N ASN A 92 1.01 21.27 6.03
CA ASN A 92 -0.31 21.62 6.58
C ASN A 92 -1.35 20.49 6.41
N CYS A 93 -0.96 19.34 5.84
CA CYS A 93 -1.80 18.17 5.65
C CYS A 93 -1.35 17.04 6.57
N PRO A 94 -1.84 16.98 7.83
CA PRO A 94 -1.34 16.04 8.83
C PRO A 94 -1.62 14.58 8.47
N THR A 95 -2.66 14.30 7.67
CA THR A 95 -3.02 12.96 7.21
C THR A 95 -1.88 12.29 6.42
N ILE A 96 -1.01 13.07 5.75
CA ILE A 96 0.09 12.52 4.96
C ILE A 96 1.09 11.78 5.88
N ASN A 97 1.27 12.28 7.10
CA ASN A 97 2.15 11.71 8.12
C ASN A 97 1.48 10.60 8.94
N GLU A 98 0.17 10.39 8.80
CA GLU A 98 -0.55 9.36 9.54
C GLU A 98 -0.20 7.96 8.99
N ILE A 99 0.15 7.06 9.90
CA ILE A 99 0.24 5.62 9.64
C ILE A 99 -0.91 4.96 10.38
N ARG A 100 -1.68 4.14 9.65
CA ARG A 100 -2.83 3.43 10.20
C ARG A 100 -2.53 1.94 10.43
N ASP A 101 -3.48 1.25 11.06
CA ASP A 101 -3.41 -0.18 11.33
C ASP A 101 -4.70 -0.84 10.86
N GLN A 102 -4.58 -1.78 9.90
CA GLN A 102 -5.70 -2.55 9.37
C GLN A 102 -6.19 -3.66 10.30
N GLY A 103 -5.52 -3.88 11.42
CA GLY A 103 -5.79 -4.97 12.36
C GLY A 103 -5.68 -6.33 11.67
N SER A 104 -6.42 -7.32 12.19
CA SER A 104 -6.45 -8.69 11.65
C SER A 104 -7.36 -8.87 10.42
N CYS A 105 -7.50 -7.84 9.58
CA CYS A 105 -8.40 -7.79 8.44
C CYS A 105 -7.64 -7.50 7.15
N GLY A 106 -7.92 -8.20 6.05
CA GLY A 106 -7.36 -7.96 4.72
C GLY A 106 -7.96 -6.74 4.03
N SER A 107 -7.97 -5.60 4.70
CA SER A 107 -8.56 -4.33 4.27
C SER A 107 -7.55 -3.36 3.66
N CYS A 108 -6.31 -3.76 3.41
CA CYS A 108 -5.27 -2.90 2.82
C CYS A 108 -5.73 -2.13 1.56
N TRP A 109 -6.53 -2.76 0.69
CA TRP A 109 -7.14 -2.15 -0.50
C TRP A 109 -8.10 -0.98 -0.19
N ALA A 110 -8.63 -0.93 1.03
CA ALA A 110 -9.44 0.17 1.52
C ALA A 110 -8.56 1.22 2.21
N PHE A 111 -7.53 0.78 2.94
CA PHE A 111 -6.60 1.66 3.65
C PHE A 111 -5.77 2.53 2.69
N GLY A 112 -5.10 1.92 1.70
CA GLY A 112 -4.35 2.67 0.69
C GLY A 112 -5.22 3.73 0.00
N ALA A 113 -6.46 3.37 -0.32
CA ALA A 113 -7.46 4.28 -0.89
C ALA A 113 -7.80 5.44 0.06
N VAL A 114 -8.30 5.17 1.27
CA VAL A 114 -8.79 6.24 2.15
C VAL A 114 -7.68 7.13 2.69
N GLU A 115 -6.48 6.60 2.89
CA GLU A 115 -5.31 7.40 3.27
C GLU A 115 -4.96 8.40 2.14
N ALA A 116 -4.80 7.90 0.91
CA ALA A 116 -4.52 8.77 -0.24
C ALA A 116 -5.66 9.76 -0.55
N ILE A 117 -6.92 9.35 -0.35
CA ILE A 117 -8.07 10.25 -0.49
C ILE A 117 -8.02 11.36 0.57
N SER A 118 -7.75 11.02 1.84
CA SER A 118 -7.64 11.98 2.95
C SER A 118 -6.58 13.04 2.64
N ASP A 119 -5.41 12.58 2.18
CA ASP A 119 -4.31 13.45 1.76
C ASP A 119 -4.72 14.38 0.63
N ARG A 120 -5.34 13.83 -0.42
CA ARG A 120 -5.75 14.59 -1.58
C ARG A 120 -6.83 15.61 -1.25
N VAL A 121 -7.76 15.32 -0.35
CA VAL A 121 -8.74 16.30 0.12
C VAL A 121 -8.02 17.51 0.74
N CYS A 122 -7.01 17.29 1.57
CA CYS A 122 -6.22 18.38 2.12
C CYS A 122 -5.40 19.13 1.05
N VAL A 123 -4.66 18.40 0.21
CA VAL A 123 -3.82 18.97 -0.84
C VAL A 123 -4.63 19.85 -1.80
N HIS A 124 -5.77 19.34 -2.28
CA HIS A 124 -6.61 20.05 -3.25
C HIS A 124 -7.44 21.18 -2.64
N THR A 125 -7.64 21.18 -1.32
CA THR A 125 -8.24 22.31 -0.60
C THR A 125 -7.20 23.28 -0.05
N ASN A 126 -5.91 23.03 -0.30
CA ASN A 126 -4.78 23.81 0.21
C ASN A 126 -4.83 23.95 1.75
N GLY A 127 -5.03 22.83 2.45
CA GLY A 127 -5.08 22.77 3.91
C GLY A 127 -6.38 23.24 4.55
N LYS A 128 -7.39 23.63 3.77
CA LYS A 128 -8.67 24.12 4.32
C LYS A 128 -9.58 23.01 4.86
N MET A 129 -9.42 21.79 4.36
CA MET A 129 -10.15 20.61 4.82
C MET A 129 -9.16 19.52 5.16
N ASN A 130 -9.11 19.14 6.44
CA ASN A 130 -8.36 18.01 6.93
C ASN A 130 -9.37 17.00 7.45
N VAL A 131 -9.49 15.87 6.77
CA VAL A 131 -10.45 14.82 7.12
C VAL A 131 -9.77 13.48 7.00
N GLU A 132 -9.92 12.68 8.04
CA GLU A 132 -9.61 11.26 8.02
C GLU A 132 -10.80 10.55 7.38
N VAL A 133 -10.65 10.02 6.17
CA VAL A 133 -11.72 9.28 5.49
C VAL A 133 -11.84 7.88 6.08
N SER A 134 -13.07 7.44 6.30
CA SER A 134 -13.40 6.21 7.01
C SER A 134 -13.05 4.97 6.18
N ALA A 135 -12.01 4.25 6.60
CA ALA A 135 -11.73 2.89 6.12
C ALA A 135 -12.91 1.95 6.43
N GLU A 136 -13.57 2.15 7.56
CA GLU A 136 -14.74 1.37 8.03
C GLU A 136 -15.92 1.47 7.05
N ASP A 137 -16.26 2.68 6.60
CA ASP A 137 -17.35 2.91 5.66
C ASP A 137 -17.05 2.26 4.31
N LEU A 138 -15.84 2.45 3.79
CA LEU A 138 -15.44 1.82 2.52
C LEU A 138 -15.44 0.29 2.61
N LEU A 139 -14.80 -0.25 3.65
CA LEU A 139 -14.66 -1.68 3.90
C LEU A 139 -16.01 -2.38 4.00
N SER A 140 -16.93 -1.80 4.78
CA SER A 140 -18.21 -2.43 5.11
C SER A 140 -19.31 -2.17 4.07
N CYS A 141 -19.31 -1.01 3.41
CA CYS A 141 -20.44 -0.56 2.57
C CYS A 141 -20.23 -0.61 1.06
N CYS A 142 -19.01 -0.87 0.56
CA CYS A 142 -18.79 -0.98 -0.89
C CYS A 142 -19.39 -2.27 -1.48
N GLY A 143 -19.30 -3.38 -0.75
CA GLY A 143 -19.77 -4.68 -1.22
C GLY A 143 -18.97 -5.21 -2.41
N PHE A 144 -19.64 -5.98 -3.27
CA PHE A 144 -19.01 -6.76 -4.35
C PHE A 144 -18.21 -5.95 -5.37
N GLU A 145 -18.50 -4.65 -5.52
CA GLU A 145 -17.73 -3.77 -6.40
C GLU A 145 -16.26 -3.67 -5.96
N CYS A 146 -16.03 -3.62 -4.65
CA CYS A 146 -14.69 -3.56 -4.09
C CYS A 146 -14.12 -4.94 -3.72
N GLY A 147 -14.95 -5.99 -3.67
CA GLY A 147 -14.49 -7.35 -3.37
C GLY A 147 -15.19 -7.96 -2.15
N MET A 148 -14.41 -8.57 -1.25
CA MET A 148 -14.87 -9.42 -0.15
C MET A 148 -14.47 -8.89 1.23
N GLY A 149 -14.42 -7.56 1.38
CA GLY A 149 -14.17 -6.90 2.65
C GLY A 149 -12.81 -7.28 3.25
N CYS A 150 -12.82 -7.87 4.45
CA CYS A 150 -11.62 -8.36 5.14
C CYS A 150 -10.95 -9.57 4.46
N ASN A 151 -11.57 -10.18 3.45
CA ASN A 151 -11.01 -11.30 2.70
C ASN A 151 -10.38 -10.84 1.38
N GLY A 152 -10.25 -9.53 1.22
CA GLY A 152 -9.53 -8.89 0.16
C GLY A 152 -10.41 -8.16 -0.84
N GLY A 153 -9.79 -7.26 -1.60
CA GLY A 153 -10.49 -6.37 -2.49
C GLY A 153 -9.64 -5.75 -3.59
N TYR A 154 -10.28 -4.87 -4.35
CA TYR A 154 -9.75 -4.21 -5.54
C TYR A 154 -9.61 -2.71 -5.27
N PRO A 155 -8.38 -2.16 -5.28
CA PRO A 155 -8.13 -0.72 -5.17
C PRO A 155 -8.98 0.11 -6.16
N SER A 156 -9.08 -0.33 -7.40
CA SER A 156 -9.90 0.34 -8.43
C SER A 156 -11.38 0.47 -8.06
N GLY A 157 -11.95 -0.54 -7.38
CA GLY A 157 -13.33 -0.51 -6.88
C GLY A 157 -13.50 0.52 -5.78
N ALA A 158 -12.51 0.67 -4.89
CA ALA A 158 -12.55 1.66 -3.82
C ALA A 158 -12.64 3.10 -4.34
N TRP A 159 -11.78 3.46 -5.30
CA TRP A 159 -11.81 4.80 -5.91
C TRP A 159 -13.08 5.04 -6.72
N ARG A 160 -13.64 4.01 -7.38
CA ARG A 160 -14.94 4.13 -8.06
C ARG A 160 -16.06 4.38 -7.05
N TYR A 161 -16.12 3.61 -5.98
CA TYR A 161 -17.10 3.79 -4.90
C TYR A 161 -17.04 5.20 -4.31
N TRP A 162 -15.85 5.72 -4.06
CA TRP A 162 -15.66 7.10 -3.59
C TRP A 162 -16.24 8.14 -4.56
N THR A 163 -16.09 7.95 -5.87
CA THR A 163 -16.70 8.85 -6.85
C THR A 163 -18.23 8.71 -6.94
N GLU A 164 -18.77 7.50 -6.84
CA GLU A 164 -20.19 7.25 -7.06
C GLU A 164 -21.07 7.43 -5.80
N LYS A 165 -20.54 7.06 -4.63
CA LYS A 165 -21.28 7.00 -3.36
C LYS A 165 -20.68 7.89 -2.27
N GLY A 166 -19.42 8.28 -2.42
CA GLY A 166 -18.69 9.03 -1.41
C GLY A 166 -18.39 8.21 -0.16
N LEU A 167 -17.56 8.76 0.72
CA LEU A 167 -17.13 8.15 1.98
C LEU A 167 -17.27 9.15 3.11
N VAL A 168 -17.71 8.69 4.28
CA VAL A 168 -17.78 9.54 5.48
C VAL A 168 -16.41 9.66 6.14
N SER A 169 -16.26 10.59 7.08
CA SER A 169 -15.09 10.68 7.94
C SER A 169 -15.02 9.53 8.94
N GLY A 170 -13.82 9.18 9.39
CA GLY A 170 -13.58 8.09 10.32
C GLY A 170 -12.10 7.83 10.52
N GLY A 171 -11.65 8.01 11.75
CA GLY A 171 -10.26 7.83 12.15
C GLY A 171 -9.92 6.43 12.63
N LEU A 172 -8.84 6.36 13.40
CA LEU A 172 -8.32 5.13 13.99
C LEU A 172 -9.31 4.48 14.97
N TYR A 173 -9.07 3.21 15.28
CA TYR A 173 -9.80 2.48 16.31
C TYR A 173 -9.79 3.24 17.65
N ASP A 174 -10.96 3.31 18.28
CA ASP A 174 -11.20 3.96 19.58
C ASP A 174 -10.77 5.44 19.66
N SER A 175 -10.61 6.10 18.50
CA SER A 175 -10.24 7.52 18.44
C SER A 175 -11.41 8.48 18.68
N HIS A 176 -12.64 7.99 18.45
CA HIS A 176 -13.86 8.81 18.37
C HIS A 176 -13.74 9.99 17.38
N VAL A 177 -12.89 9.85 16.35
CA VAL A 177 -12.68 10.87 15.31
C VAL A 177 -13.52 10.52 14.07
N GLY A 178 -14.40 11.44 13.68
CA GLY A 178 -15.21 11.31 12.48
C GLY A 178 -16.51 10.53 12.68
N CYS A 179 -17.25 10.33 11.59
CA CYS A 179 -18.55 9.68 11.59
C CYS A 179 -18.44 8.17 11.92
N ARG A 180 -17.52 7.45 11.27
CA ARG A 180 -17.32 6.01 11.47
C ARG A 180 -15.83 5.68 11.66
N PRO A 181 -15.29 5.82 12.89
CA PRO A 181 -13.95 5.33 13.22
C PRO A 181 -13.83 3.83 12.95
N TYR A 182 -12.59 3.34 12.76
CA TYR A 182 -12.33 1.93 12.48
C TYR A 182 -12.77 1.04 13.66
N SER A 183 -13.51 -0.03 13.39
CA SER A 183 -14.06 -0.88 14.46
C SER A 183 -13.15 -2.05 14.85
N ILE A 184 -12.18 -2.39 14.02
CA ILE A 184 -11.28 -3.53 14.21
C ILE A 184 -10.05 -3.05 14.97
N ALA A 185 -9.80 -3.67 16.13
CA ALA A 185 -8.70 -3.27 17.00
C ALA A 185 -7.33 -3.51 16.33
N PRO A 186 -6.38 -2.57 16.51
CA PRO A 186 -4.96 -2.85 16.31
C PRO A 186 -4.56 -4.02 17.19
N CYS A 187 -3.70 -4.88 16.67
CA CYS A 187 -3.14 -5.98 17.44
C CYS A 187 -1.62 -5.99 17.33
N GLU A 188 -0.94 -6.65 18.27
CA GLU A 188 0.49 -6.87 18.19
C GLU A 188 0.79 -7.83 17.06
N HIS A 189 0.94 -7.28 15.86
CA HIS A 189 1.38 -8.04 14.69
C HIS A 189 2.84 -8.47 14.86
N HIS A 190 3.60 -7.75 15.70
CA HIS A 190 5.01 -7.58 15.47
C HIS A 190 5.96 -7.81 16.67
N VAL A 191 5.58 -7.41 17.88
CA VAL A 191 6.47 -7.49 19.05
C VAL A 191 5.67 -7.77 20.32
N ASN A 192 6.36 -8.08 21.43
CA ASN A 192 5.77 -7.91 22.76
C ASN A 192 5.59 -6.41 23.03
N GLY A 193 4.45 -5.86 22.62
CA GLY A 193 4.03 -4.49 22.90
C GLY A 193 2.84 -4.44 23.86
N SER A 194 2.14 -3.30 23.86
CA SER A 194 1.00 -3.05 24.75
C SER A 194 -0.36 -3.44 24.17
N ARG A 195 -0.44 -3.81 22.88
CA ARG A 195 -1.68 -4.19 22.19
C ARG A 195 -2.03 -5.67 22.45
N PRO A 196 -3.27 -6.10 22.22
CA PRO A 196 -3.64 -7.51 22.31
C PRO A 196 -2.93 -8.37 21.25
N SER A 197 -2.71 -9.65 21.55
CA SER A 197 -2.23 -10.61 20.55
C SER A 197 -3.20 -10.73 19.38
N CYS A 198 -2.70 -10.79 18.15
CA CYS A 198 -3.51 -10.99 16.96
C CYS A 198 -4.08 -12.42 16.95
N THR A 199 -5.31 -12.59 17.42
CA THR A 199 -6.02 -13.88 17.42
C THR A 199 -6.59 -14.25 16.05
N GLY A 200 -6.41 -13.38 15.05
CA GLY A 200 -6.85 -13.62 13.68
C GLY A 200 -8.37 -13.69 13.54
N GLU A 201 -9.11 -12.85 14.29
CA GLU A 201 -10.56 -12.83 14.43
C GLU A 201 -11.30 -12.95 13.08
N GLY A 202 -11.56 -14.20 12.68
CA GLY A 202 -12.58 -14.64 11.73
C GLY A 202 -12.47 -14.21 10.26
N GLY A 203 -11.79 -13.12 9.92
CA GLY A 203 -11.95 -12.49 8.59
C GLY A 203 -13.36 -11.96 8.34
N GLU A 204 -14.17 -11.77 9.40
CA GLU A 204 -15.52 -11.24 9.25
C GLU A 204 -15.45 -9.75 8.98
N THR A 205 -16.13 -9.33 7.92
CA THR A 205 -16.22 -7.90 7.58
C THR A 205 -17.31 -7.28 8.44
N PRO A 206 -17.04 -6.13 9.10
CA PRO A 206 -18.07 -5.38 9.81
C PRO A 206 -19.29 -5.12 8.92
N LYS A 207 -20.48 -5.10 9.53
CA LYS A 207 -21.71 -4.80 8.78
C LYS A 207 -21.69 -3.34 8.32
N CYS A 208 -22.20 -3.10 7.12
CA CYS A 208 -22.45 -1.74 6.65
C CYS A 208 -23.50 -1.06 7.53
N ASP A 209 -23.05 -0.15 8.40
CA ASP A 209 -23.94 0.76 9.13
C ASP A 209 -23.89 2.15 8.49
N LYS A 210 -25.07 2.69 8.17
CA LYS A 210 -25.23 4.01 7.55
C LYS A 210 -25.60 5.05 8.59
N GLN A 211 -24.97 4.96 9.75
CA GLN A 211 -25.12 5.85 10.89
C GLN A 211 -23.73 6.22 11.41
N CYS A 212 -23.61 7.45 11.91
CA CYS A 212 -22.40 7.88 12.59
C CYS A 212 -22.43 7.45 14.05
N GLU A 213 -21.27 7.42 14.69
CA GLU A 213 -21.14 7.23 16.13
C GLU A 213 -22.01 8.23 16.92
N ALA A 214 -22.57 7.79 18.04
CA ALA A 214 -23.42 8.62 18.86
C ALA A 214 -22.67 9.85 19.37
N GLY A 215 -23.29 11.03 19.25
CA GLY A 215 -22.66 12.30 19.63
C GLY A 215 -21.88 12.98 18.50
N TYR A 216 -21.65 12.29 17.37
CA TYR A 216 -21.10 12.90 16.18
C TYR A 216 -22.15 13.76 15.44
N SER A 217 -21.68 14.83 14.79
CA SER A 217 -22.45 15.62 13.83
C SER A 217 -21.49 16.14 12.76
N PRO A 218 -21.86 16.14 11.47
CA PRO A 218 -23.21 16.00 10.91
C PRO A 218 -23.71 14.54 10.77
N SER A 219 -24.87 14.33 10.12
CA SER A 219 -25.39 12.97 9.86
C SER A 219 -24.57 12.23 8.81
N TYR A 220 -24.68 10.89 8.76
CA TYR A 220 -23.94 10.04 7.82
C TYR A 220 -24.02 10.51 6.36
N GLN A 221 -25.20 10.90 5.88
CA GLN A 221 -25.35 11.38 4.50
C GLN A 221 -24.75 12.77 4.28
N ALA A 222 -24.79 13.62 5.30
CA ALA A 222 -24.23 14.97 5.23
C ALA A 222 -22.69 14.98 5.38
N ASP A 223 -22.12 13.93 5.96
CA ASP A 223 -20.67 13.77 6.14
C ASP A 223 -19.97 13.11 4.93
N LYS A 224 -20.70 12.79 3.85
CA LYS A 224 -20.11 12.15 2.68
C LYS A 224 -19.19 13.09 1.89
N HIS A 225 -17.95 12.66 1.72
CA HIS A 225 -16.95 13.27 0.85
C HIS A 225 -16.86 12.49 -0.47
N TYR A 226 -16.93 13.21 -1.59
CA TYR A 226 -17.01 12.60 -2.93
C TYR A 226 -15.75 12.87 -3.75
N GLY A 227 -15.40 11.91 -4.60
CA GLY A 227 -14.46 12.13 -5.70
C GLY A 227 -15.16 12.80 -6.89
N ALA A 228 -14.46 13.70 -7.58
CA ALA A 228 -14.89 14.19 -8.88
C ALA A 228 -14.58 13.17 -9.99
N THR A 229 -13.42 12.54 -9.92
CA THR A 229 -12.95 11.53 -10.88
C THR A 229 -12.05 10.50 -10.21
N SER A 230 -12.03 9.28 -10.74
CA SER A 230 -11.11 8.20 -10.39
C SER A 230 -10.46 7.64 -11.66
N TYR A 231 -9.18 7.30 -11.60
CA TYR A 231 -8.39 6.86 -12.75
C TYR A 231 -7.20 6.01 -12.34
N GLY A 232 -6.70 5.21 -13.29
CA GLY A 232 -5.40 4.56 -13.18
C GLY A 232 -4.29 5.49 -13.66
N VAL A 233 -3.09 5.32 -13.12
CA VAL A 233 -1.86 5.94 -13.65
C VAL A 233 -1.11 4.90 -14.48
N PRO A 234 -0.58 5.24 -15.67
CA PRO A 234 0.19 4.30 -16.47
C PRO A 234 1.38 3.72 -15.69
N ARG A 235 1.77 2.49 -16.03
CA ARG A 235 3.04 1.87 -15.58
C ARG A 235 4.23 2.60 -16.21
N SER A 236 4.51 3.78 -15.66
CA SER A 236 5.55 4.70 -16.09
C SER A 236 6.01 5.47 -14.87
N GLU A 237 7.28 5.27 -14.50
CA GLU A 237 7.92 5.95 -13.39
C GLU A 237 7.66 7.47 -13.42
N LYS A 238 7.84 8.10 -14.58
CA LYS A 238 7.64 9.55 -14.75
C LYS A 238 6.18 9.97 -14.54
N GLU A 239 5.21 9.19 -15.01
CA GLU A 239 3.78 9.50 -14.84
C GLU A 239 3.36 9.38 -13.37
N ILE A 240 3.87 8.36 -12.67
CA ILE A 240 3.62 8.16 -11.24
C ILE A 240 4.24 9.31 -10.42
N MET A 241 5.49 9.66 -10.70
CA MET A 241 6.15 10.81 -10.06
C MET A 241 5.38 12.10 -10.31
N ALA A 242 4.93 12.35 -11.56
CA ALA A 242 4.19 13.56 -11.90
C ALA A 242 2.82 13.63 -11.19
N GLU A 243 2.10 12.51 -11.11
CA GLU A 243 0.82 12.42 -10.41
C GLU A 243 1.00 12.73 -8.91
N ILE A 244 2.01 12.13 -8.26
CA ILE A 244 2.32 12.40 -6.86
C ILE A 244 2.74 13.85 -6.67
N TYR A 245 3.65 14.37 -7.50
CA TYR A 245 4.18 15.74 -7.40
C TYR A 245 3.07 16.80 -7.42
N LYS A 246 2.09 16.62 -8.29
CA LYS A 246 1.08 17.64 -8.57
C LYS A 246 -0.20 17.49 -7.77
N ASN A 247 -0.59 16.25 -7.48
CA ASN A 247 -1.90 15.94 -6.89
C ASN A 247 -1.79 15.27 -5.51
N GLY A 248 -0.60 14.91 -5.05
CA GLY A 248 -0.38 14.25 -3.76
C GLY A 248 -0.40 12.72 -3.85
N PRO A 249 -0.27 12.04 -2.70
CA PRO A 249 -0.09 10.59 -2.62
C PRO A 249 -1.09 9.77 -3.45
N VAL A 250 -0.66 8.62 -3.94
CA VAL A 250 -1.46 7.67 -4.73
C VAL A 250 -1.58 6.34 -4.00
N GLU A 251 -2.59 5.56 -4.35
CA GLU A 251 -2.63 4.15 -3.94
C GLU A 251 -1.94 3.30 -4.99
N GLY A 252 -1.13 2.34 -4.54
CA GLY A 252 -0.50 1.32 -5.37
C GLY A 252 -0.65 -0.05 -4.76
N ALA A 253 -0.38 -1.10 -5.52
CA ALA A 253 -0.34 -2.47 -5.02
C ALA A 253 0.88 -3.22 -5.54
N PHE A 254 1.35 -4.20 -4.77
CA PHE A 254 2.50 -5.03 -5.13
C PHE A 254 2.37 -6.43 -4.53
N ALA A 255 3.15 -7.36 -5.07
CA ALA A 255 3.30 -8.70 -4.52
C ALA A 255 4.22 -8.68 -3.30
N VAL A 256 3.71 -9.12 -2.15
CA VAL A 256 4.48 -9.31 -0.93
C VAL A 256 5.11 -10.70 -0.96
N TYR A 257 6.41 -10.75 -0.69
CA TYR A 257 7.16 -12.00 -0.50
C TYR A 257 7.53 -12.18 0.98
N GLU A 258 7.87 -13.40 1.37
CA GLU A 258 8.16 -13.74 2.77
C GLU A 258 9.30 -12.92 3.37
N ASP A 259 10.28 -12.51 2.55
CA ASP A 259 11.38 -11.64 3.00
C ASP A 259 10.94 -10.21 3.32
N PHE A 260 9.97 -9.65 2.59
CA PHE A 260 9.44 -8.31 2.84
C PHE A 260 8.88 -8.17 4.26
N LEU A 261 8.31 -9.25 4.80
CA LEU A 261 7.79 -9.29 6.15
C LEU A 261 8.85 -8.92 7.19
N GLN A 262 10.13 -9.09 6.88
CA GLN A 262 11.27 -8.79 7.75
C GLN A 262 11.91 -7.42 7.46
N TYR A 263 11.32 -6.57 6.61
CA TYR A 263 11.88 -5.26 6.28
C TYR A 263 12.06 -4.37 7.52
N LYS A 264 13.24 -3.78 7.72
CA LYS A 264 13.47 -2.75 8.76
C LYS A 264 13.89 -1.40 8.21
N SER A 265 14.79 -1.38 7.23
CA SER A 265 15.30 -0.13 6.67
C SER A 265 15.99 -0.34 5.32
N GLY A 266 16.26 0.76 4.61
CA GLY A 266 16.91 0.78 3.30
C GLY A 266 15.92 0.60 2.15
N VAL A 267 16.40 0.28 0.96
CA VAL A 267 15.56 0.12 -0.24
C VAL A 267 15.28 -1.37 -0.46
N TYR A 268 14.06 -1.81 -0.21
CA TYR A 268 13.64 -3.20 -0.37
C TYR A 268 13.81 -3.66 -1.83
N GLN A 269 14.44 -4.83 -1.96
CA GLN A 269 14.53 -5.63 -3.16
C GLN A 269 14.35 -7.09 -2.74
N HIS A 270 13.42 -7.79 -3.38
CA HIS A 270 13.15 -9.19 -3.11
C HIS A 270 14.37 -10.05 -3.44
N VAL A 271 14.75 -10.93 -2.52
CA VAL A 271 15.92 -11.81 -2.65
C VAL A 271 15.65 -13.26 -2.25
N SER A 272 14.60 -13.53 -1.47
CA SER A 272 14.26 -14.89 -1.03
C SER A 272 12.84 -15.01 -0.52
N GLY A 273 12.34 -16.25 -0.49
CA GLY A 273 11.02 -16.58 0.01
C GLY A 273 9.94 -16.58 -1.06
N GLU A 274 8.85 -17.26 -0.76
CA GLU A 274 7.71 -17.40 -1.67
C GLU A 274 6.81 -16.17 -1.65
N GLU A 275 5.92 -16.07 -2.64
CA GLU A 275 4.87 -15.05 -2.66
C GLU A 275 3.85 -15.33 -1.55
N VAL A 276 3.57 -14.30 -0.75
CA VAL A 276 2.59 -14.32 0.34
C VAL A 276 1.21 -13.92 -0.16
N GLY A 277 1.15 -12.87 -0.99
CA GLY A 277 -0.07 -12.35 -1.60
C GLY A 277 0.07 -10.90 -2.09
N GLY A 278 -1.02 -10.34 -2.60
CA GLY A 278 -1.08 -8.93 -3.01
C GLY A 278 -1.38 -8.00 -1.84
N HIS A 279 -0.71 -6.85 -1.79
CA HIS A 279 -0.90 -5.84 -0.75
C HIS A 279 -0.98 -4.44 -1.36
N ALA A 280 -1.95 -3.66 -0.92
CA ALA A 280 -2.12 -2.26 -1.33
C ALA A 280 -1.50 -1.33 -0.28
N ILE A 281 -0.93 -0.24 -0.76
CA ILE A 281 -0.17 0.75 0.02
C ILE A 281 -0.45 2.15 -0.50
N ARG A 282 0.03 3.14 0.24
CA ARG A 282 0.05 4.54 -0.18
C ARG A 282 1.47 4.96 -0.58
N ILE A 283 1.67 5.40 -1.83
CA ILE A 283 2.95 5.94 -2.31
C ILE A 283 2.91 7.46 -2.19
N LEU A 284 3.91 8.04 -1.51
CA LEU A 284 3.91 9.45 -1.13
C LEU A 284 5.23 10.17 -1.42
N GLY A 285 6.18 9.51 -2.08
CA GLY A 285 7.43 10.16 -2.44
C GLY A 285 8.38 9.25 -3.18
N TRP A 286 9.56 9.78 -3.49
CA TRP A 286 10.66 9.06 -4.10
C TRP A 286 11.99 9.70 -3.74
N GLY A 287 13.07 8.97 -3.99
CA GLY A 287 14.42 9.51 -3.87
C GLY A 287 15.45 8.53 -4.36
N VAL A 288 16.71 8.80 -4.00
CA VAL A 288 17.85 7.92 -4.24
C VAL A 288 18.59 7.72 -2.92
N GLU A 289 18.79 6.48 -2.49
CA GLU A 289 19.54 6.13 -1.30
C GLU A 289 20.76 5.30 -1.69
N LYS A 290 21.97 5.79 -1.42
CA LYS A 290 23.24 5.11 -1.76
C LYS A 290 23.33 4.66 -3.23
N GLY A 291 22.76 5.47 -4.13
CA GLY A 291 22.72 5.18 -5.57
C GLY A 291 21.55 4.30 -6.03
N THR A 292 20.69 3.84 -5.12
CA THR A 292 19.51 3.05 -5.46
C THR A 292 18.24 3.93 -5.48
N PRO A 293 17.55 4.05 -6.63
CA PRO A 293 16.29 4.78 -6.70
C PRO A 293 15.18 4.04 -5.95
N TYR A 294 14.33 4.77 -5.24
CA TYR A 294 13.24 4.20 -4.47
C TYR A 294 11.93 4.99 -4.57
N TRP A 295 10.83 4.31 -4.31
CA TRP A 295 9.54 4.86 -3.90
C TRP A 295 9.46 4.88 -2.38
N LEU A 296 8.98 5.97 -1.80
CA LEU A 296 8.61 6.08 -0.38
C LEU A 296 7.13 5.72 -0.25
N ALA A 297 6.84 4.70 0.54
CA ALA A 297 5.49 4.21 0.76
C ALA A 297 5.17 4.08 2.26
N ALA A 298 3.91 4.35 2.59
CA ALA A 298 3.32 4.10 3.89
C ALA A 298 2.61 2.75 3.88
N ASN A 299 2.83 1.96 4.92
CA ASN A 299 2.16 0.69 5.14
C ASN A 299 0.97 0.85 6.09
N SER A 300 0.09 -0.15 6.13
CA SER A 300 -1.12 -0.20 6.96
C SER A 300 -1.02 -1.20 8.12
N TRP A 301 0.21 -1.48 8.57
CA TRP A 301 0.52 -2.43 9.65
C TRP A 301 1.11 -1.71 10.87
N ASN A 302 0.64 -0.50 11.15
CA ASN A 302 1.11 0.39 12.21
C ASN A 302 2.56 0.88 12.13
N THR A 303 2.91 1.74 13.08
CA THR A 303 4.21 2.42 13.19
C THR A 303 5.34 1.55 13.70
N ASP A 304 5.05 0.41 14.33
CA ASP A 304 6.07 -0.47 14.91
C ASP A 304 6.73 -1.37 13.84
N TRP A 305 6.09 -1.47 12.67
CA TRP A 305 6.61 -2.16 11.50
C TRP A 305 7.58 -1.29 10.70
N GLY A 306 8.65 -1.90 10.17
CA GLY A 306 9.55 -1.23 9.22
C GLY A 306 10.24 0.01 9.79
N ASP A 307 10.21 1.10 9.03
CA ASP A 307 10.77 2.40 9.43
C ASP A 307 9.63 3.33 9.85
N ASN A 308 9.17 3.17 11.10
CA ASN A 308 8.05 3.93 11.66
C ASN A 308 6.73 3.78 10.86
N GLY A 309 6.48 2.60 10.30
CA GLY A 309 5.34 2.30 9.42
C GLY A 309 5.58 2.59 7.94
N PHE A 310 6.70 3.23 7.60
CA PHE A 310 7.10 3.48 6.22
C PHE A 310 8.09 2.41 5.72
N PHE A 311 8.21 2.34 4.40
CA PHE A 311 9.26 1.59 3.74
C PHE A 311 9.67 2.25 2.42
N LYS A 312 10.84 1.84 1.93
CA LYS A 312 11.31 2.19 0.59
C LYS A 312 11.41 0.93 -0.25
N ILE A 313 10.99 1.00 -1.51
CA ILE A 313 11.04 -0.11 -2.47
C ILE A 313 11.65 0.37 -3.78
N LEU A 314 12.38 -0.51 -4.46
CA LEU A 314 13.06 -0.21 -5.73
C LEU A 314 12.11 0.42 -6.76
N ARG A 315 12.51 1.59 -7.28
CA ARG A 315 11.78 2.36 -8.30
C ARG A 315 12.41 2.20 -9.69
N GLY A 316 11.58 2.30 -10.72
CA GLY A 316 11.97 2.35 -12.15
C GLY A 316 12.10 0.97 -12.79
N GLN A 317 11.72 -0.10 -12.07
CA GLN A 317 11.81 -1.48 -12.56
C GLN A 317 10.50 -2.26 -12.37
N ASP A 318 9.42 -1.59 -11.93
CA ASP A 318 8.18 -2.25 -11.53
C ASP A 318 8.43 -3.43 -10.57
N HIS A 319 9.34 -3.21 -9.61
CA HIS A 319 9.78 -4.25 -8.69
C HIS A 319 8.60 -4.77 -7.87
N CYS A 320 8.39 -6.10 -7.85
CA CYS A 320 7.20 -6.73 -7.26
C CYS A 320 5.85 -6.23 -7.83
N GLY A 321 5.83 -5.56 -8.99
CA GLY A 321 4.63 -4.99 -9.59
C GLY A 321 4.21 -3.63 -9.02
N ILE A 322 5.05 -2.97 -8.21
CA ILE A 322 4.69 -1.73 -7.47
C ILE A 322 4.25 -0.57 -8.37
N GLU A 323 4.60 -0.56 -9.66
CA GLU A 323 4.24 0.48 -10.63
C GLU A 323 3.07 0.05 -11.55
N SER A 324 2.58 -1.19 -11.43
CA SER A 324 1.60 -1.77 -12.34
C SER A 324 0.16 -1.42 -11.99
N GLU A 325 -0.16 -1.17 -10.72
CA GLU A 325 -1.53 -0.98 -10.21
C GLU A 325 -1.67 0.31 -9.41
N ILE A 326 -1.24 1.41 -10.02
CA ILE A 326 -1.41 2.74 -9.43
C ILE A 326 -2.79 3.29 -9.77
N VAL A 327 -3.54 3.66 -8.74
CA VAL A 327 -4.86 4.30 -8.84
C VAL A 327 -4.92 5.57 -8.01
N ALA A 328 -5.69 6.53 -8.51
CA ALA A 328 -5.83 7.85 -7.91
C ALA A 328 -7.14 8.50 -8.34
N GLY A 329 -7.35 9.73 -7.87
CA GLY A 329 -8.52 10.52 -8.22
C GLY A 329 -8.41 11.95 -7.72
N ILE A 330 -9.36 12.79 -8.11
CA ILE A 330 -9.40 14.20 -7.72
C ILE A 330 -10.63 14.41 -6.83
N PRO A 331 -10.50 15.00 -5.63
CA PRO A 331 -11.64 15.23 -4.75
C PRO A 331 -12.57 16.29 -5.33
N LYS A 332 -13.88 16.08 -5.12
CA LYS A 332 -14.90 17.07 -5.45
C LYS A 332 -14.83 18.19 -4.41
N THR A 333 -14.35 19.35 -4.83
CA THR A 333 -14.25 20.55 -3.99
C THR A 333 -14.92 21.73 -4.68
N ASP A 334 -15.36 22.74 -3.93
CA ASP A 334 -15.86 24.00 -4.53
C ASP A 334 -14.80 24.72 -5.37
N LEU A 335 -13.52 24.37 -5.17
CA LEU A 335 -12.38 24.87 -5.93
C LEU A 335 -12.16 24.11 -7.25
N TYR A 336 -12.70 22.90 -7.39
CA TYR A 336 -12.54 22.06 -8.57
C TYR A 336 -13.05 22.78 -9.83
N TRP A 337 -14.26 23.33 -9.76
CA TRP A 337 -14.88 24.07 -10.88
C TRP A 337 -14.20 25.41 -11.21
N LYS A 338 -13.29 25.91 -10.36
CA LYS A 338 -12.52 27.13 -10.63
C LYS A 338 -11.19 26.86 -11.35
N ARG A 339 -10.78 25.59 -11.48
CA ARG A 339 -9.49 25.17 -12.07
C ARG A 339 -9.64 24.45 -13.43
N ILE A 340 -10.86 24.14 -13.85
CA ILE A 340 -11.22 23.69 -15.21
C ILE A 340 -11.66 24.92 -16.00
#